data_AF-A0A1R2C4D7-F1
#
_entry.id   AF-A0A1R2C4D7-F1
#
_cell.length_a   1.000
_cell.length_b   1.000
_cell.length_c   1.000
_cell.angle_alpha   90.00
_cell.angle_beta   90.00
_cell.angle_gamma   90.00
#
_symmetry.space_group_name_H-M   'P 1'
#
loop_
_entity.id
_entity.type
_entity.pdbx_description
1 polymer ?
#
loop_
_entity_poly.entity_id
_entity_poly.type
_entity_poly.pdbx_seq_one_letter_code
_entity_poly.pdbx_strand_id
1 'polypeptide(L)'
;MEIECRKGLRKSFGHLKCFGFIGGDPLFCIGPHWPFFICLFSFLLITGLFFICFISPSIGSSNTITGVSVFCFLLINFLMAALINPGIEMRTVRDEDLEPDDPDNFCSICEVYKSYKTEHCDDCGVCIQEYDHHCPWTGKCIGGGNVNFFYCFLFGLLVCFLYCIVTLAMTAQEKK
;
A
#
# COMPACT_ATOMS: atom_id res chain seq x y z
N MET A 1 -14.35 -24.55 24.46
CA MET A 1 -14.26 -23.08 24.26
C MET A 1 -13.93 -22.88 22.79
N GLU A 2 -14.90 -23.26 21.96
CA GLU A 2 -14.86 -23.09 20.52
C GLU A 2 -14.96 -21.59 20.26
N ILE A 3 -13.82 -21.05 19.85
CA ILE A 3 -13.64 -19.85 19.04
C ILE A 3 -14.95 -19.51 18.34
N GLU A 4 -15.43 -18.27 18.53
CA GLU A 4 -16.54 -17.61 17.83
C GLU A 4 -16.28 -17.49 16.30
N CYS A 5 -15.88 -18.58 15.68
CA CYS A 5 -15.97 -18.81 14.26
C CYS A 5 -17.46 -18.79 13.91
N ARG A 6 -17.87 -17.73 13.21
CA ARG A 6 -19.21 -17.43 12.68
C ARG A 6 -20.13 -16.68 13.64
N LYS A 7 -20.03 -15.34 13.61
CA LYS A 7 -21.18 -14.43 13.41
C LYS A 7 -20.71 -12.98 13.21
N GLY A 8 -20.40 -12.66 11.96
CA GLY A 8 -20.14 -11.31 11.47
C GLY A 8 -18.75 -11.19 10.83
N LEU A 9 -18.69 -11.09 9.50
CA LEU A 9 -17.48 -10.64 8.80
C LEU A 9 -17.06 -9.30 9.42
N ARG A 10 -16.06 -9.30 10.28
CA ARG A 10 -15.62 -8.09 10.97
C ARG A 10 -15.07 -7.14 9.90
N LYS A 11 -15.85 -6.12 9.55
CA LYS A 11 -15.49 -5.12 8.52
C LYS A 11 -14.38 -4.17 9.00
N SER A 12 -13.92 -4.31 10.24
CA SER A 12 -12.93 -3.43 10.86
C SER A 12 -11.96 -4.22 11.74
N PHE A 13 -10.67 -4.03 11.54
CA PHE A 13 -9.60 -4.56 12.37
C PHE A 13 -8.82 -3.38 12.92
N GLY A 14 -8.86 -3.17 14.24
CA GLY A 14 -8.45 -1.89 14.82
C GLY A 14 -9.13 -0.72 14.10
N HIS A 15 -8.31 0.21 13.60
CA HIS A 15 -8.73 1.38 12.82
C HIS A 15 -8.77 1.13 11.30
N LEU A 16 -8.45 -0.08 10.83
CA LEU A 16 -8.53 -0.46 9.41
C LEU A 16 -9.94 -0.92 9.02
N LYS A 17 -10.51 -0.31 7.98
CA LYS A 17 -11.76 -0.78 7.35
C LYS A 17 -11.43 -1.79 6.24
N CYS A 18 -11.93 -3.01 6.39
CA CYS A 18 -11.52 -4.15 5.56
C CYS A 18 -12.70 -4.75 4.78
N PHE A 19 -12.44 -5.16 3.54
CA PHE A 19 -13.44 -5.71 2.63
C PHE A 19 -12.84 -6.66 1.59
N GLY A 20 -13.69 -7.50 1.00
CA GLY A 20 -13.28 -8.62 0.14
C GLY A 20 -12.52 -9.66 0.96
N PHE A 21 -13.12 -10.81 1.25
CA PHE A 21 -12.51 -11.80 2.14
C PHE A 21 -12.33 -13.13 1.41
N ILE A 22 -11.16 -13.76 1.55
CA ILE A 22 -10.88 -15.11 1.07
C ILE A 22 -10.33 -15.91 2.25
N GLY A 23 -10.93 -17.05 2.56
CA GLY A 23 -10.47 -17.90 3.67
C GLY A 23 -10.61 -17.29 5.07
N GLY A 24 -11.22 -16.11 5.20
CA GLY A 24 -11.29 -15.35 6.46
C GLY A 24 -10.39 -14.13 6.48
N ASP A 25 -9.39 -14.07 5.59
CA ASP A 25 -8.46 -12.96 5.48
C ASP A 25 -9.01 -11.84 4.58
N PRO A 26 -8.90 -10.57 4.99
CA PRO A 26 -9.26 -9.45 4.15
C PRO A 26 -8.24 -9.29 3.02
N LEU A 27 -8.75 -9.02 1.83
CA LEU A 27 -7.97 -8.68 0.64
C LEU A 27 -7.64 -7.20 0.63
N PHE A 28 -8.61 -6.35 0.98
CA PHE A 28 -8.48 -4.91 0.92
C PHE A 28 -8.70 -4.26 2.28
N CYS A 29 -7.90 -3.24 2.57
CA CYS A 29 -7.89 -2.49 3.81
C CYS A 29 -7.70 -1.00 3.52
N ILE A 30 -8.56 -0.15 4.09
CA ILE A 30 -8.40 1.31 4.11
C ILE A 30 -8.07 1.71 5.54
N GLY A 31 -6.96 2.41 5.74
CA GLY A 31 -6.53 2.81 7.07
C GLY A 31 -6.99 4.20 7.52
N PRO A 32 -6.53 4.60 8.72
CA PRO A 32 -6.99 5.82 9.40
C PRO A 32 -6.59 7.10 8.66
N HIS A 33 -5.48 7.11 7.91
CA HIS A 33 -4.99 8.29 7.18
C HIS A 33 -5.50 8.36 5.73
N TRP A 34 -6.71 7.86 5.47
CA TRP A 34 -7.34 7.97 4.16
C TRP A 34 -7.38 9.41 3.57
N PRO A 35 -7.43 10.53 4.35
CA PRO A 35 -7.34 11.86 3.76
C PRO A 35 -5.98 12.14 3.10
N PHE A 36 -4.88 11.66 3.69
CA PHE A 36 -3.53 11.79 3.12
C PHE A 36 -3.39 10.94 1.85
N PHE A 37 -3.95 9.73 1.86
CA PHE A 37 -4.06 8.90 0.66
C PHE A 37 -4.82 9.62 -0.46
N ILE A 38 -6.01 10.19 -0.19
CA ILE A 38 -6.78 10.92 -1.21
C ILE A 38 -5.99 12.12 -1.71
N CYS A 39 -5.34 12.88 -0.82
CA CYS A 39 -4.53 14.03 -1.21
C CYS A 39 -3.41 13.63 -2.19
N LEU A 40 -2.63 12.59 -1.87
CA LEU A 40 -1.57 12.10 -2.74
C LEU A 40 -2.13 11.50 -4.04
N PHE A 41 -3.19 10.70 -3.97
CA PHE A 41 -3.85 10.13 -5.14
C PHE A 41 -4.31 11.22 -6.11
N SER A 42 -4.99 12.25 -5.60
CA SER A 42 -5.44 13.39 -6.40
C SER A 42 -4.28 14.16 -7.00
N PHE A 43 -3.20 14.38 -6.24
CA PHE A 43 -1.99 15.04 -6.76
C PHE A 43 -1.36 14.25 -7.91
N LEU A 44 -1.12 12.95 -7.73
CA LEU A 44 -0.56 12.09 -8.77
C LEU A 44 -1.48 12.03 -10.01
N LEU A 45 -2.80 11.93 -9.79
CA LEU A 45 -3.77 11.88 -10.88
C LEU A 45 -3.82 13.17 -11.69
N ILE A 46 -3.95 14.31 -11.03
CA ILE A 46 -4.06 15.61 -11.71
C ILE A 46 -2.77 15.94 -12.45
N THR A 47 -1.62 15.76 -11.81
CA THR A 47 -0.32 16.07 -12.43
C THR A 47 0.00 15.11 -13.58
N GLY A 48 -0.26 13.81 -13.42
CA GLY A 48 -0.07 12.82 -14.48
C GLY A 48 -0.97 13.07 -15.68
N LEU A 49 -2.26 13.33 -15.47
CA LEU A 49 -3.20 13.67 -16.55
C LEU A 49 -2.81 14.97 -17.24
N PHE A 50 -2.43 16.00 -16.49
CA PHE A 50 -1.94 17.25 -17.07
C PHE A 50 -0.75 17.01 -18.00
N PHE A 51 0.24 16.23 -17.54
CA PHE A 51 1.44 15.95 -18.32
C PHE A 51 1.11 15.15 -19.59
N ILE A 52 0.28 14.11 -19.48
CA ILE A 52 -0.12 13.24 -20.60
C ILE A 52 -0.99 13.98 -21.62
N CYS A 53 -1.88 14.87 -21.19
CA CYS A 53 -2.81 15.56 -22.08
C CYS A 53 -2.23 16.82 -22.73
N PHE A 54 -1.31 17.52 -22.07
CA PHE A 54 -0.85 18.84 -22.53
C PHE A 54 0.63 18.90 -22.90
N ILE A 55 1.48 18.09 -22.26
CA ILE A 55 2.94 18.15 -22.49
C ILE A 55 3.37 17.05 -23.44
N SER A 56 3.08 15.80 -23.11
CA SER A 56 3.53 14.65 -23.88
C SER A 56 3.14 14.66 -25.38
N PRO A 57 1.93 15.11 -25.78
CA PRO A 57 1.54 15.10 -27.18
C PRO A 57 2.33 16.07 -28.05
N SER A 58 3.03 17.06 -27.46
CA SER A 58 3.89 17.99 -28.21
C SER A 58 5.04 17.28 -28.93
N ILE A 59 5.59 16.21 -28.32
CA ILE A 59 6.70 15.42 -28.86
C ILE A 59 6.23 14.38 -29.88
N GLY A 60 5.00 13.86 -29.70
CA GLY A 60 4.40 12.88 -30.58
C GLY A 60 3.82 11.65 -29.88
N SER A 61 3.10 10.83 -30.64
CA SER A 61 2.28 9.73 -30.11
C SER A 61 3.07 8.68 -29.33
N SER A 62 4.31 8.36 -29.75
CA SER A 62 5.14 7.39 -29.03
C SER A 62 5.45 7.85 -27.61
N ASN A 63 5.80 9.12 -27.42
CA ASN A 63 6.07 9.68 -26.09
C ASN A 63 4.82 9.63 -25.19
N THR A 64 3.64 9.84 -25.79
CA THR A 64 2.34 9.74 -25.09
C THR A 64 2.00 8.32 -24.68
N ILE A 65 2.25 7.32 -25.52
CA ILE A 65 2.07 5.91 -25.16
C ILE A 65 2.99 5.52 -24.00
N THR A 66 4.26 5.96 -24.05
CA THR A 66 5.22 5.75 -22.96
C THR A 66 4.74 6.43 -21.68
N GLY A 67 4.31 7.68 -21.75
CA GLY A 67 3.79 8.44 -20.59
C GLY A 67 2.58 7.77 -19.95
N VAL A 68 1.61 7.31 -20.76
CA VAL A 68 0.45 6.55 -20.27
C VAL A 68 0.90 5.28 -19.57
N SER A 69 1.84 4.54 -20.14
CA SER A 69 2.32 3.28 -19.57
C SER A 69 3.04 3.48 -18.23
N VAL A 70 3.93 4.47 -18.14
CA VAL A 70 4.63 4.85 -16.91
C VAL A 70 3.64 5.30 -15.84
N PHE A 71 2.67 6.13 -16.21
CA PHE A 71 1.66 6.63 -15.28
C PHE A 71 0.71 5.52 -14.79
N CYS A 72 0.28 4.61 -15.67
CA CYS A 72 -0.50 3.44 -15.28
C CYS A 72 0.26 2.54 -14.31
N PHE A 73 1.53 2.25 -14.58
CA PHE A 73 2.38 1.46 -13.68
C PHE A 73 2.50 2.12 -12.30
N LEU A 74 2.74 3.43 -12.26
CA LEU A 74 2.81 4.21 -11.01
C LEU A 74 1.48 4.11 -10.24
N LEU A 75 0.35 4.38 -10.90
CA LEU A 75 -0.96 4.46 -10.26
C LEU A 75 -1.44 3.08 -9.75
N ILE A 76 -1.23 2.02 -10.54
CA ILE A 76 -1.56 0.65 -10.14
C ILE A 76 -0.77 0.28 -8.89
N ASN A 77 0.55 0.46 -8.88
CA ASN A 77 1.36 0.06 -7.73
C ASN A 77 1.06 0.91 -6.48
N PHE A 78 0.78 2.21 -6.64
CA PHE A 78 0.33 3.05 -5.55
C PHE A 78 -0.99 2.54 -4.94
N LEU A 79 -1.99 2.24 -5.77
CA LEU A 79 -3.27 1.70 -5.32
C LEU A 79 -3.12 0.33 -4.67
N MET A 80 -2.27 -0.55 -5.22
CA MET A 80 -2.01 -1.87 -4.66
C MET A 80 -1.36 -1.74 -3.27
N ALA A 81 -0.35 -0.89 -3.12
CA ALA A 81 0.26 -0.60 -1.81
C ALA A 81 -0.75 -0.02 -0.82
N ALA A 82 -1.60 0.91 -1.27
CA ALA A 82 -2.57 1.62 -0.43
C ALA A 82 -3.82 0.81 -0.08
N LEU A 83 -4.18 -0.22 -0.85
CA LEU A 83 -5.43 -0.96 -0.66
C LEU A 83 -5.22 -2.41 -0.24
N ILE A 84 -4.18 -3.11 -0.69
CA ILE A 84 -3.97 -4.52 -0.33
C ILE A 84 -3.72 -4.65 1.17
N ASN A 85 -4.29 -5.68 1.80
CA ASN A 85 -4.02 -6.03 3.18
C ASN A 85 -2.51 -6.01 3.46
N PRO A 86 -2.04 -5.17 4.42
CA PRO A 86 -0.61 -5.06 4.72
C PRO A 86 0.00 -6.31 5.35
N GLY A 87 -0.83 -7.31 5.69
CA GLY A 87 -0.44 -8.50 6.44
C GLY A 87 -0.92 -8.41 7.88
N ILE A 88 -2.21 -8.15 8.11
CA ILE A 88 -2.78 -8.13 9.47
C ILE A 88 -2.57 -9.51 10.12
N GLU A 89 -1.92 -9.54 11.28
CA GLU A 89 -1.77 -10.75 12.09
C GLU A 89 -3.10 -11.08 12.78
N MET A 90 -3.70 -12.21 12.43
CA MET A 90 -5.00 -12.65 12.95
C MET A 90 -4.89 -13.87 13.87
N ARG A 91 -3.70 -14.42 14.07
CA ARG A 91 -3.54 -15.72 14.70
C ARG A 91 -3.61 -15.65 16.23
N THR A 92 -4.74 -16.10 16.77
CA THR A 92 -4.98 -16.27 18.20
C THR A 92 -4.75 -17.73 18.62
N VAL A 93 -3.48 -18.15 18.74
CA VAL A 93 -3.02 -19.41 19.41
C VAL A 93 -3.42 -20.72 18.67
N ARG A 94 -2.66 -21.81 18.50
CA ARG A 94 -1.37 -22.38 18.96
C ARG A 94 -0.74 -23.01 17.71
N ASP A 95 0.53 -22.74 17.42
CA ASP A 95 1.36 -23.76 16.76
C ASP A 95 2.31 -24.32 17.82
N GLU A 96 2.44 -25.63 17.79
CA GLU A 96 3.41 -26.42 18.56
C GLU A 96 4.87 -26.09 18.15
N ASP A 97 5.06 -25.13 17.22
CA ASP A 97 6.33 -24.68 16.65
C ASP A 97 6.84 -23.34 17.23
N LEU A 98 6.11 -22.71 18.16
CA LEU A 98 6.66 -21.57 18.90
C LEU A 98 7.74 -22.10 19.84
N GLU A 99 9.00 -21.75 19.59
CA GLU A 99 10.06 -21.94 20.58
C GLU A 99 9.60 -21.33 21.90
N PRO A 100 9.56 -22.11 23.00
CA PRO A 100 9.06 -21.63 24.27
C PRO A 100 10.03 -20.57 24.81
N ASP A 101 9.44 -19.49 25.33
CA ASP A 101 10.08 -18.49 26.21
C ASP A 101 10.76 -17.27 25.57
N ASP A 102 10.20 -16.67 24.51
CA ASP A 102 10.38 -15.21 24.33
C ASP A 102 9.11 -14.44 24.77
N PRO A 103 9.13 -13.78 25.94
CA PRO A 103 8.01 -12.95 26.39
C PRO A 103 7.68 -11.78 25.45
N ASP A 104 8.57 -11.42 24.51
CA ASP A 104 8.32 -10.37 23.52
C ASP A 104 7.44 -10.84 22.34
N ASN A 105 7.14 -12.15 22.23
CA ASN A 105 6.35 -12.72 21.14
C ASN A 105 4.82 -12.62 21.33
N PHE A 106 4.33 -11.91 22.35
CA PHE A 106 2.90 -11.70 22.56
C PHE A 106 2.54 -10.23 22.58
N CYS A 107 1.59 -9.82 21.74
CA CYS A 107 1.02 -8.48 21.80
C CYS A 107 -0.14 -8.46 22.79
N SER A 108 0.05 -7.81 23.94
CA SER A 108 -1.01 -7.64 24.95
C SER A 108 -2.17 -6.75 24.49
N ILE A 109 -1.95 -5.88 23.50
CA ILE A 109 -2.98 -4.96 22.98
C ILE A 109 -3.93 -5.70 22.03
N CYS A 110 -3.38 -6.51 21.13
CA CYS A 110 -4.16 -7.25 20.14
C CYS A 110 -4.54 -8.66 20.62
N GLU A 111 -3.95 -9.13 21.73
CA GLU A 111 -4.10 -10.48 22.27
C GLU A 111 -3.73 -11.57 21.24
N VAL A 112 -2.70 -11.31 20.43
CA VAL A 112 -2.18 -12.24 19.40
C VAL A 112 -0.71 -12.57 19.66
N TYR A 113 -0.32 -13.78 19.27
CA TYR A 113 1.10 -14.13 19.19
C TYR A 113 1.69 -13.54 17.91
N LYS A 114 2.81 -12.83 18.07
CA LYS A 114 3.57 -12.25 16.97
C LYS A 114 4.25 -13.37 16.21
N SER A 115 4.02 -13.46 14.90
CA SER A 115 4.88 -14.24 14.01
C SER A 115 6.18 -13.47 13.73
N TYR A 116 7.12 -14.08 13.01
CA TYR A 116 8.42 -13.46 12.70
C TYR A 116 8.27 -12.03 12.13
N LYS A 117 8.98 -11.06 12.74
CA LYS A 117 8.95 -9.62 12.39
C LYS A 117 7.57 -8.97 12.44
N THR A 118 6.65 -9.48 13.27
CA THR A 118 5.36 -8.83 13.49
C THR A 118 5.47 -7.72 14.52
N GLU A 119 4.95 -6.53 14.21
CA GLU A 119 4.88 -5.43 15.17
C GLU A 119 3.49 -4.81 15.26
N HIS A 120 3.17 -4.25 16.43
CA HIS A 120 1.94 -3.50 16.64
C HIS A 120 2.10 -2.08 16.08
N CYS A 121 1.14 -1.65 15.25
CA CYS A 121 1.06 -0.27 14.81
C CYS A 121 -0.02 0.46 15.60
N ASP A 122 0.37 1.45 16.40
CA ASP A 122 -0.54 2.25 17.23
C ASP A 122 -1.59 3.00 16.39
N ASP A 123 -1.18 3.57 15.25
CA ASP A 123 -2.10 4.30 14.36
C ASP A 123 -3.19 3.37 13.80
N CYS A 124 -2.81 2.16 13.38
CA CYS A 124 -3.75 1.20 12.80
C CYS A 124 -4.47 0.35 13.86
N GLY A 125 -3.95 0.26 15.08
CA GLY A 125 -4.50 -0.52 16.19
C GLY A 125 -4.49 -2.03 15.94
N VAL A 126 -3.52 -2.53 15.16
CA VAL A 126 -3.37 -3.95 14.79
C VAL A 126 -1.91 -4.36 14.68
N CYS A 127 -1.64 -5.64 14.89
CA CYS A 127 -0.34 -6.24 14.56
C CYS A 127 -0.23 -6.51 13.05
N ILE A 128 0.93 -6.18 12.47
CA ILE A 128 1.25 -6.34 11.06
C ILE A 128 2.46 -7.26 10.91
N GLN A 129 2.34 -8.29 10.09
CA GLN A 129 3.40 -9.22 9.72
C GLN A 129 4.46 -8.53 8.86
N GLU A 130 5.73 -8.85 9.12
CA GLU A 130 6.88 -8.22 8.46
C GLU A 130 6.72 -6.69 8.40
N TYR A 131 6.41 -6.09 9.55
CA TYR A 131 6.12 -4.66 9.65
C TYR A 131 7.32 -3.85 9.17
N ASP A 132 7.08 -2.94 8.22
CA ASP A 132 8.09 -2.01 7.73
C ASP A 132 7.86 -0.64 8.35
N HIS A 133 6.72 -0.01 8.06
CA HIS A 133 6.32 1.26 8.68
C HIS A 133 4.84 1.56 8.50
N HIS A 134 4.32 2.50 9.28
CA HIS A 134 3.06 3.16 9.00
C HIS A 134 3.27 4.33 8.04
N CYS A 135 2.56 4.32 6.91
CA CYS A 135 2.70 5.34 5.89
C CYS A 135 1.39 6.15 5.78
N PRO A 136 1.37 7.40 6.25
CA PRO A 136 0.20 8.25 6.11
C PRO A 136 -0.21 8.43 4.63
N TRP A 137 0.76 8.47 3.73
CA TRP A 137 0.55 8.69 2.29
C TRP A 137 -0.14 7.54 1.56
N THR A 138 0.02 6.30 2.03
CA THR A 138 -0.77 5.14 1.56
C THR A 138 -2.00 4.90 2.45
N GLY A 139 -2.18 5.70 3.49
CA GLY A 139 -3.32 5.68 4.41
C GLY A 139 -3.22 4.61 5.51
N LYS A 140 -2.22 3.73 5.48
CA LYS A 140 -2.06 2.59 6.41
C LYS A 140 -0.63 2.04 6.41
N CYS A 141 -0.41 0.96 7.16
CA CYS A 141 0.85 0.23 7.20
C CYS A 141 1.32 -0.30 5.83
N ILE A 142 2.64 -0.34 5.71
CA ILE A 142 3.40 -1.17 4.79
C ILE A 142 3.97 -2.34 5.61
N GLY A 143 3.70 -3.56 5.14
CA GLY A 143 4.18 -4.80 5.74
C GLY A 143 4.28 -5.91 4.68
N GLY A 144 4.47 -7.15 5.12
CA GLY A 144 4.72 -8.28 4.23
C GLY A 144 3.66 -8.46 3.13
N GLY A 145 2.40 -8.09 3.39
CA GLY A 145 1.31 -8.22 2.44
C GLY A 145 1.33 -7.23 1.27
N ASN A 146 2.03 -6.09 1.40
CA ASN A 146 2.00 -5.02 0.39
C ASN A 146 3.35 -4.33 0.09
N VAL A 147 4.44 -4.72 0.78
CA VAL A 147 5.76 -4.08 0.64
C VAL A 147 6.31 -4.13 -0.79
N ASN A 148 6.08 -5.22 -1.53
CA ASN A 148 6.51 -5.34 -2.92
C ASN A 148 5.85 -4.29 -3.83
N PHE A 149 4.56 -4.02 -3.64
CA PHE A 149 3.86 -2.97 -4.39
C PHE A 149 4.35 -1.59 -4.00
N PHE A 150 4.70 -1.39 -2.72
CA PHE A 150 5.31 -0.13 -2.27
C PHE A 150 6.66 0.12 -2.95
N TYR A 151 7.54 -0.88 -3.04
CA TYR A 151 8.80 -0.73 -3.77
C TYR A 151 8.61 -0.53 -5.27
N CYS A 152 7.67 -1.23 -5.91
CA CYS A 152 7.31 -0.97 -7.30
C CYS A 152 6.74 0.44 -7.50
N PHE A 153 5.98 0.98 -6.55
CA PHE A 153 5.52 2.36 -6.56
C PHE A 153 6.68 3.36 -6.48
N LEU A 154 7.65 3.16 -5.58
CA LEU A 154 8.85 4.01 -5.50
C LEU A 154 9.69 3.97 -6.78
N PHE A 155 9.84 2.79 -7.37
CA PHE A 155 10.48 2.65 -8.68
C PHE A 155 9.71 3.37 -9.78
N GLY A 156 8.38 3.22 -9.80
CA GLY A 156 7.49 3.94 -10.72
C GLY A 156 7.59 5.46 -10.58
N LEU A 157 7.74 5.98 -9.36
CA LEU A 157 7.96 7.40 -9.11
C LEU A 157 9.27 7.88 -9.74
N LEU A 158 10.35 7.13 -9.56
CA LEU A 158 11.65 7.44 -10.16
C LEU A 158 11.56 7.46 -11.70
N VAL A 159 10.94 6.44 -12.29
CA VAL A 159 10.77 6.36 -13.76
C VAL A 159 9.89 7.51 -14.27
N CYS A 160 8.82 7.85 -13.56
CA CYS A 160 7.94 8.98 -13.89
C CYS A 160 8.70 10.31 -13.84
N PHE A 161 9.52 10.52 -12.81
CA PHE A 161 10.34 11.72 -12.68
C PHE A 161 11.35 11.86 -13.83
N LEU A 162 12.05 10.78 -14.17
CA LEU A 162 13.00 10.77 -15.29
C LEU A 162 12.30 11.01 -16.63
N TYR A 163 11.14 10.37 -16.86
CA TYR A 163 10.31 10.60 -18.03
C TYR A 163 9.92 12.08 -18.18
N CYS A 164 9.44 12.70 -17.10
CA CYS A 164 9.07 14.12 -17.10
C CYS A 164 10.25 15.02 -17.49
N ILE A 165 11.44 14.78 -16.93
CA ILE A 165 12.66 15.54 -17.28
C ILE A 165 12.99 15.41 -18.76
N VAL A 166 13.02 14.18 -19.28
CA VAL A 166 13.37 13.91 -20.68
C VAL A 166 12.37 14.56 -21.63
N THR A 167 11.06 14.37 -21.40
CA THR A 167 10.03 14.99 -22.24
C THR A 167 10.12 16.52 -22.21
N LEU A 168 10.31 17.13 -21.04
CA LEU A 168 10.45 18.60 -20.94
C LEU A 168 11.70 19.11 -21.68
N ALA A 169 12.81 18.39 -21.59
CA ALA A 169 14.03 18.73 -22.32
C ALA A 169 13.81 18.67 -23.84
N MET A 170 13.12 17.64 -24.33
CA MET A 170 12.75 17.52 -25.74
C MET A 170 11.81 18.65 -26.18
N THR A 171 10.80 18.99 -25.37
CA THR A 171 9.85 20.08 -25.70
C THR A 171 10.56 21.43 -25.75
N ALA A 172 11.60 21.63 -24.93
CA ALA A 172 12.42 22.84 -24.97
C ALA A 172 13.32 22.92 -26.21
N GLN A 173 13.69 21.79 -26.83
CA GLN A 173 14.45 21.75 -28.06
C GLN A 173 13.58 22.02 -29.30
N GLU A 174 12.34 21.53 -29.35
CA GLU A 174 11.42 21.77 -30.47
C GLU A 174 10.99 23.24 -30.61
N LYS A 175 11.04 24.01 -29.52
CA LYS A 175 10.67 25.44 -29.50
C LYS A 175 11.80 26.38 -29.91
N LYS A 176 13.01 25.86 -30.18
CA LYS A 176 14.16 26.62 -30.67
C LYS A 176 14.27 26.50 -32.18
#